data_AF-A0A955PLJ0-F1
#
_entry.id   AF-A0A955PLJ0-F1
#
_cell.length_a   1.000
_cell.length_b   1.000
_cell.length_c   1.000
_cell.angle_alpha   90.00
_cell.angle_beta   90.00
_cell.angle_gamma   90.00
#
_symmetry.space_group_name_H-M   'P 1'
#
loop_
_entity.id
_entity.type
_entity.pdbx_description
1 polymer ?
#
loop_
_entity_poly.entity_id
_entity_poly.type
_entity_poly.pdbx_seq_one_letter_code
_entity_poly.pdbx_strand_id
1 'polypeptide(L)'
;YGFVMGGLSGMTLQVFSSAIKVPLLYILTLAVCYPVLYVVGVIMGSRLRFLQMYALILIAIAFNAILLASCAPIILFFTLTGADYNFLKLLHVLIFGGGGIWGMNGLWTGLEAMCERSSIYPRQAFKILKIWIVVFALIGTQMAWSLRPFIGDPELPFVLFSQDKTTNIYQDVWRAGSELVFPKMDF
;
A
#
# COMPACT_ATOMS: atom_id res chain seq x y z
N TYR A 1 -4.89 11.39 -5.39
CA TYR A 1 -4.84 10.12 -6.15
C TYR A 1 -6.13 9.31 -6.05
N GLY A 2 -6.55 8.87 -4.84
CA GLY A 2 -7.73 8.00 -4.69
C GLY A 2 -9.04 8.53 -5.31
N PHE A 3 -9.23 9.85 -5.31
CA PHE A 3 -10.34 10.50 -6.01
C PHE A 3 -10.36 10.16 -7.51
N VAL A 4 -9.23 10.33 -8.20
CA VAL A 4 -9.11 10.04 -9.65
C VAL A 4 -9.28 8.54 -9.91
N MET A 5 -8.70 7.69 -9.04
CA MET A 5 -8.87 6.24 -9.14
C MET A 5 -10.35 5.80 -9.08
N GLY A 6 -11.15 6.37 -8.18
CA GLY A 6 -12.56 5.99 -8.06
C GLY A 6 -13.43 6.46 -9.23
N GLY A 7 -12.96 7.44 -10.01
CA GLY A 7 -13.65 8.00 -11.18
C GLY A 7 -13.80 7.02 -12.35
N LEU A 8 -13.02 5.94 -12.36
CA LEU A 8 -13.03 4.89 -13.39
C LEU A 8 -14.40 4.24 -13.62
N SER A 9 -15.22 4.15 -12.57
CA SER A 9 -16.53 3.50 -12.61
C SER A 9 -17.66 4.40 -13.09
N GLY A 10 -17.41 5.70 -13.30
CA GLY A 10 -18.45 6.70 -13.54
C GLY A 10 -19.35 7.00 -12.33
N MET A 11 -19.16 6.29 -11.22
CA MET A 11 -20.00 6.42 -10.03
C MET A 11 -19.39 7.35 -8.99
N THR A 12 -20.12 8.40 -8.63
CA THR A 12 -19.68 9.43 -7.66
C THR A 12 -19.38 8.84 -6.28
N LEU A 13 -20.14 7.83 -5.85
CA LEU A 13 -19.90 7.14 -4.58
C LEU A 13 -18.55 6.40 -4.55
N GLN A 14 -18.13 5.82 -5.67
CA GLN A 14 -16.83 5.14 -5.77
C GLN A 14 -15.69 6.14 -5.68
N VAL A 15 -15.83 7.33 -6.27
CA VAL A 15 -14.84 8.43 -6.17
C VAL A 15 -14.53 8.77 -4.72
N PHE A 16 -15.56 9.01 -3.91
CA PHE A 16 -15.38 9.34 -2.49
C PHE A 16 -14.87 8.14 -1.68
N SER A 17 -15.39 6.95 -1.95
CA SER A 17 -14.94 5.71 -1.30
C SER A 17 -13.44 5.49 -1.51
N SER A 18 -12.96 5.57 -2.75
CA SER A 18 -11.55 5.43 -3.09
C SER A 18 -10.68 6.56 -2.55
N ALA A 19 -11.18 7.81 -2.56
CA ALA A 19 -10.49 8.96 -1.98
C ALA A 19 -10.19 8.78 -0.49
N ILE A 20 -11.12 8.18 0.26
CA ILE A 20 -10.99 7.92 1.70
C ILE A 20 -10.18 6.62 1.96
N LYS A 21 -10.42 5.57 1.18
CA LYS A 21 -9.76 4.27 1.38
C LYS A 21 -8.26 4.30 1.13
N VAL A 22 -7.78 5.08 0.15
CA VAL A 22 -6.35 5.18 -0.15
C VAL A 22 -5.52 5.68 1.04
N PRO A 23 -5.84 6.80 1.72
CA PRO A 23 -5.12 7.18 2.94
C PRO A 23 -5.39 6.22 4.10
N LEU A 24 -6.62 5.70 4.25
CA LEU A 24 -6.93 4.71 5.29
C LEU A 24 -6.08 3.44 5.18
N LEU A 25 -5.76 2.98 3.97
CA LEU A 25 -4.86 1.85 3.74
C LEU A 25 -3.53 2.04 4.48
N TYR A 26 -2.89 3.19 4.31
CA TYR A 26 -1.61 3.47 4.96
C TYR A 26 -1.74 3.62 6.48
N ILE A 27 -2.79 4.32 6.95
CA ILE A 27 -3.02 4.57 8.38
C ILE A 27 -3.31 3.26 9.12
N LEU A 28 -4.16 2.39 8.57
CA LEU A 28 -4.49 1.12 9.18
C LEU A 28 -3.28 0.16 9.16
N THR A 29 -2.53 0.12 8.06
CA THR A 29 -1.29 -0.67 7.98
C THR A 29 -0.29 -0.20 9.03
N LEU A 30 -0.14 1.11 9.20
CA LEU A 30 0.71 1.70 10.24
C LEU A 30 0.21 1.34 11.63
N ALA A 31 -1.09 1.47 11.92
CA ALA A 31 -1.67 1.15 13.21
C ALA A 31 -1.39 -0.31 13.63
N VAL A 32 -1.42 -1.23 12.67
CA VAL A 32 -1.12 -2.66 12.90
C VAL A 32 0.39 -2.89 13.09
N CYS A 33 1.23 -2.33 12.23
CA CYS A 33 2.67 -2.64 12.21
C CYS A 33 3.48 -1.88 13.27
N TYR A 34 3.04 -0.69 13.63
CA TYR A 34 3.82 0.27 14.40
C TYR A 34 4.10 -0.14 15.86
N PRO A 35 3.14 -0.69 16.64
CA PRO A 35 3.42 -1.10 18.01
C PRO A 35 4.56 -2.12 18.10
N VAL A 36 4.56 -3.12 17.22
CA VAL A 36 5.58 -4.17 17.17
C VAL A 36 6.92 -3.60 16.69
N LEU A 37 6.89 -2.76 15.64
CA LEU A 37 8.08 -2.08 15.14
C LEU A 37 8.78 -1.27 16.24
N TYR A 38 8.02 -0.53 17.05
CA TYR A 38 8.56 0.26 18.14
C TYR A 38 9.23 -0.60 19.22
N VAL A 39 8.53 -1.63 19.70
CA VAL A 39 9.06 -2.54 20.75
C VAL A 39 10.34 -3.23 20.27
N VAL A 40 10.33 -3.75 19.04
CA VAL A 40 11.53 -4.37 18.44
C VAL A 40 12.66 -3.34 18.30
N GLY A 41 12.35 -2.12 17.89
CA GLY A 41 13.31 -1.02 17.82
C GLY A 41 13.98 -0.76 19.17
N VAL A 42 13.21 -0.70 20.26
CA VAL A 42 13.73 -0.50 21.63
C VAL A 42 14.60 -1.67 22.08
N ILE A 43 14.17 -2.93 21.86
CA ILE A 43 14.96 -4.13 22.20
C ILE A 43 16.32 -4.12 21.49
N MET A 44 16.35 -3.59 20.26
CA MET A 44 17.56 -3.49 19.44
C MET A 44 18.41 -2.24 19.75
N GLY A 45 18.09 -1.52 20.82
CA GLY A 45 18.84 -0.38 21.30
C GLY A 45 18.55 0.94 20.56
N SER A 46 17.45 1.03 19.80
CA SER A 46 17.01 2.31 19.25
C SER A 46 16.67 3.29 20.37
N ARG A 47 17.18 4.51 20.30
CA ARG A 47 16.90 5.58 21.26
C ARG A 47 15.79 6.52 20.82
N LEU A 48 15.08 6.19 19.74
CA LEU A 48 13.96 6.99 19.25
C LEU A 48 12.78 6.89 20.21
N ARG A 49 12.21 8.05 20.55
CA ARG A 49 10.92 8.11 21.26
C ARG A 49 9.82 7.60 20.33
N PHE A 50 8.74 7.09 20.92
CA PHE A 50 7.55 6.64 20.21
C PHE A 50 7.12 7.68 19.15
N LEU A 51 6.83 8.92 19.54
CA LEU A 51 6.39 9.94 18.60
C LEU A 51 7.44 10.30 17.52
N GLN A 52 8.73 10.17 17.80
CA GLN A 52 9.78 10.42 16.80
C GLN A 52 9.79 9.33 15.72
N MET A 53 9.69 8.07 16.12
CA MET A 53 9.61 6.95 15.18
C MET A 53 8.32 7.00 14.36
N TYR A 54 7.20 7.32 15.01
CA TYR A 54 5.91 7.50 14.35
C TYR A 54 5.98 8.63 13.30
N ALA A 55 6.52 9.80 13.66
CA ALA A 55 6.67 10.92 12.74
C ALA A 55 7.58 10.57 11.55
N LEU A 56 8.66 9.84 11.78
CA LEU A 56 9.56 9.39 10.71
C LEU A 56 8.85 8.49 9.69
N ILE A 57 8.00 7.57 10.15
CA ILE A 57 7.21 6.71 9.25
C ILE A 57 6.12 7.51 8.54
N LEU A 58 5.48 8.47 9.22
CA LEU A 58 4.50 9.37 8.59
C LEU A 58 5.13 10.22 7.49
N ILE A 59 6.37 10.66 7.63
CA ILE A 59 7.10 11.38 6.56
C ILE A 59 7.26 10.48 5.33
N ALA A 60 7.60 9.19 5.51
CA ALA A 60 7.68 8.24 4.40
C ALA A 60 6.33 8.05 3.71
N ILE A 61 5.25 7.90 4.48
CA ILE A 61 3.89 7.77 3.95
C ILE A 61 3.49 9.05 3.21
N ALA A 62 3.82 10.23 3.74
CA ALA A 62 3.55 11.51 3.09
C ALA A 62 4.30 11.65 1.76
N PHE A 63 5.57 11.26 1.73
CA PHE A 63 6.37 11.28 0.49
C PHE A 63 5.79 10.34 -0.57
N ASN A 64 5.40 9.12 -0.19
CA ASN A 64 4.71 8.20 -1.08
C ASN A 64 3.34 8.75 -1.54
N ALA A 65 2.58 9.41 -0.65
CA ALA A 65 1.31 10.03 -1.01
C ALA A 65 1.47 11.17 -2.03
N ILE A 66 2.54 11.97 -1.91
CA ILE A 66 2.89 13.02 -2.89
C ILE A 66 3.26 12.38 -4.23
N LEU A 67 4.05 11.31 -4.24
CA LEU A 67 4.42 10.59 -5.45
C LEU A 67 3.19 9.98 -6.14
N LEU A 68 2.27 9.39 -5.37
CA LEU A 68 0.99 8.95 -5.93
C LEU A 68 0.22 10.14 -6.50
N ALA A 69 0.10 11.24 -5.76
CA ALA A 69 -0.62 12.43 -6.22
C ALA A 69 -0.04 13.00 -7.53
N SER A 70 1.29 12.99 -7.71
CA SER A 70 1.93 13.45 -8.95
C SER A 70 1.64 12.55 -10.16
N CYS A 71 1.34 11.26 -9.95
CA CYS A 71 0.87 10.35 -10.99
C CYS A 71 -0.64 10.47 -11.29
N ALA A 72 -1.41 11.24 -10.52
CA ALA A 72 -2.86 11.38 -10.72
C ALA A 72 -3.24 11.95 -12.11
N PRO A 73 -2.54 12.94 -12.69
CA PRO A 73 -2.83 13.42 -14.04
C PRO A 73 -2.64 12.34 -15.12
N ILE A 74 -1.69 11.42 -14.94
CA ILE A 74 -1.45 10.30 -15.87
C ILE A 74 -2.67 9.38 -15.89
N ILE A 75 -3.19 9.02 -14.71
CA ILE A 75 -4.42 8.24 -14.62
C ILE A 75 -5.59 8.98 -15.27
N LEU A 76 -5.76 10.27 -14.93
CA LEU A 76 -6.86 11.07 -15.45
C LEU A 76 -6.84 11.12 -16.98
N PHE A 77 -5.66 11.26 -17.60
CA PHE A 77 -5.49 11.22 -19.05
C PHE A 77 -6.01 9.91 -19.64
N PHE A 78 -5.57 8.75 -19.13
CA PHE A 78 -6.01 7.45 -19.66
C PHE A 78 -7.49 7.15 -19.37
N THR A 79 -8.03 7.62 -18.24
CA THR A 79 -9.46 7.52 -17.96
C THR A 79 -10.28 8.35 -18.96
N LEU A 80 -9.87 9.58 -19.25
CA LEU A 80 -10.60 10.48 -20.17
C LEU A 80 -10.49 10.05 -21.63
N THR A 81 -9.43 9.35 -22.03
CA THR A 81 -9.28 8.82 -23.39
C THR A 81 -9.99 7.48 -23.59
N GLY A 82 -10.68 6.96 -22.57
CA GLY A 82 -11.46 5.72 -22.67
C GLY A 82 -10.60 4.46 -22.69
N ALA A 83 -9.47 4.44 -21.99
CA ALA A 83 -8.64 3.25 -21.89
C ALA A 83 -9.37 2.08 -21.21
N ASP A 84 -8.97 0.87 -21.55
CA ASP A 84 -9.57 -0.37 -21.03
C ASP A 84 -9.46 -0.47 -19.49
N TYR A 85 -10.49 -1.09 -18.88
CA TYR A 85 -10.56 -1.27 -17.43
C TYR A 85 -9.38 -2.10 -16.87
N ASN A 86 -9.00 -3.19 -17.55
CA ASN A 86 -7.90 -4.04 -17.09
C ASN A 86 -6.56 -3.33 -17.22
N PHE A 87 -6.38 -2.55 -18.28
CA PHE A 87 -5.21 -1.69 -18.43
C PHE A 87 -5.09 -0.68 -17.27
N LEU A 88 -6.18 0.04 -16.96
CA LEU A 88 -6.20 1.02 -15.87
C LEU A 88 -5.97 0.37 -14.50
N LYS A 89 -6.55 -0.81 -14.27
CA LYS A 89 -6.32 -1.61 -13.06
C LYS A 89 -4.83 -1.99 -12.90
N LEU A 90 -4.18 -2.47 -13.95
CA LEU A 90 -2.76 -2.79 -13.93
C LEU A 90 -1.88 -1.54 -13.75
N LEU A 91 -2.24 -0.43 -14.40
CA LEU A 91 -1.54 0.84 -14.25
C LEU A 91 -1.56 1.34 -12.80
N HIS A 92 -2.70 1.22 -12.11
CA HIS A 92 -2.80 1.52 -10.69
C HIS A 92 -1.90 0.62 -9.84
N VAL A 93 -1.87 -0.69 -10.10
CA VAL A 93 -0.98 -1.63 -9.42
C VAL A 93 0.48 -1.24 -9.62
N LEU A 94 0.88 -0.87 -10.85
CA LEU A 94 2.23 -0.43 -11.17
C LEU A 94 2.59 0.88 -10.45
N ILE A 95 1.69 1.86 -10.41
CA ILE A 95 1.94 3.14 -9.74
C ILE A 95 2.04 2.96 -8.22
N PHE A 96 1.19 2.11 -7.61
CA PHE A 96 1.30 1.81 -6.18
C PHE A 96 2.56 1.01 -5.84
N GLY A 97 2.87 -0.02 -6.61
CA GLY A 97 4.05 -0.86 -6.41
C GLY A 97 5.34 -0.05 -6.63
N GLY A 98 5.45 0.65 -7.76
CA GLY A 98 6.57 1.52 -8.08
C GLY A 98 6.69 2.67 -7.10
N GLY A 99 5.58 3.35 -6.79
CA GLY A 99 5.54 4.44 -5.82
C GLY A 99 6.03 3.99 -4.44
N GLY A 100 5.60 2.81 -3.98
CA GLY A 100 6.08 2.22 -2.73
C GLY A 100 7.59 1.98 -2.72
N ILE A 101 8.16 1.46 -3.81
CA ILE A 101 9.63 1.24 -3.94
C ILE A 101 10.38 2.58 -3.89
N TRP A 102 9.94 3.57 -4.66
CA TRP A 102 10.56 4.90 -4.68
C TRP A 102 10.42 5.64 -3.36
N GLY A 103 9.25 5.55 -2.72
CA GLY A 103 9.01 6.11 -1.39
C GLY A 103 9.89 5.45 -0.32
N MET A 104 10.15 4.16 -0.46
CA MET A 104 11.06 3.43 0.41
C MET A 104 12.50 3.90 0.29
N ASN A 105 12.98 4.19 -0.92
CA ASN A 105 14.30 4.76 -1.13
C ASN A 105 14.44 6.12 -0.42
N GLY A 106 13.39 6.95 -0.43
CA GLY A 106 13.38 8.22 0.31
C GLY A 106 13.48 8.03 1.83
N LEU A 107 12.72 7.09 2.39
CA LEU A 107 12.80 6.72 3.82
C LEU A 107 14.20 6.20 4.18
N TRP A 108 14.75 5.34 3.32
CA TRP A 108 16.08 4.77 3.47
C TRP A 108 17.15 5.86 3.61
N THR A 109 17.18 6.80 2.67
CA THR A 109 18.10 7.95 2.69
C THR A 109 17.92 8.81 3.95
N GLY A 110 16.67 9.05 4.38
CA GLY A 110 16.39 9.81 5.59
C GLY A 110 16.92 9.14 6.87
N LEU A 111 16.84 7.82 6.95
CA LEU A 111 17.34 7.05 8.08
C LEU A 111 18.86 6.92 8.09
N GLU A 112 19.49 6.75 6.93
CA GLU A 112 20.96 6.77 6.81
C GLU A 112 21.51 8.10 7.30
N ALA A 113 20.92 9.22 6.87
CA ALA A 113 21.30 10.55 7.34
C ALA A 113 21.17 10.72 8.86
N MET A 114 20.15 10.10 9.48
CA MET A 114 19.99 10.09 10.94
C MET A 114 21.02 9.21 11.64
N CYS A 115 21.38 8.06 11.07
CA CYS A 115 22.38 7.15 11.60
C CYS A 115 23.80 7.77 11.54
N GLU A 116 24.10 8.55 10.50
CA GLU A 116 25.40 9.20 10.34
C GLU A 116 25.55 10.47 11.19
N ARG A 117 24.51 11.32 11.25
CA ARG A 117 24.58 12.57 12.02
C ARG A 117 24.34 12.39 13.52
N SER A 118 23.64 11.34 13.91
CA SER A 118 23.23 11.13 15.29
C SER A 118 23.40 9.67 15.64
N SER A 119 24.20 9.34 16.66
CA SER A 119 24.36 7.97 17.16
C SER A 119 23.08 7.42 17.86
N ILE A 120 21.91 7.94 17.47
CA ILE A 120 20.58 7.67 18.03
C ILE A 120 20.01 6.36 17.46
N TYR A 121 20.38 5.99 16.23
CA TYR A 121 19.90 4.78 15.57
C TYR A 121 21.05 3.79 15.29
N PRO A 122 21.09 2.62 15.94
CA PRO A 122 22.19 1.67 15.75
C PRO A 122 22.08 0.93 14.42
N ARG A 123 23.23 0.57 13.82
CA ARG A 123 23.31 -0.18 12.53
C ARG A 123 22.56 -1.52 12.55
N GLN A 124 22.42 -2.16 13.71
CA GLN A 124 21.65 -3.40 13.86
C GLN A 124 20.13 -3.17 13.71
N ALA A 125 19.59 -2.12 14.32
CA ALA A 125 18.19 -1.74 14.16
C ALA A 125 17.85 -1.42 12.69
N PHE A 126 18.82 -0.88 11.94
CA PHE A 126 18.68 -0.59 10.51
C PHE A 126 18.49 -1.84 9.64
N LYS A 127 19.18 -2.95 9.94
CA LYS A 127 18.97 -4.24 9.25
C LYS A 127 17.58 -4.81 9.50
N ILE A 128 17.08 -4.68 10.73
CA ILE A 128 15.75 -5.16 11.11
C ILE A 128 14.66 -4.34 10.44
N LEU A 129 14.88 -3.04 10.29
CA LEU A 129 13.96 -2.20 9.55
C LEU A 129 13.79 -2.65 8.08
N LYS A 130 14.84 -3.14 7.42
CA LYS A 130 14.72 -3.76 6.07
C LYS A 130 13.73 -4.92 6.06
N ILE A 131 13.84 -5.81 7.05
CA ILE A 131 12.90 -6.95 7.20
C ILE A 131 11.49 -6.41 7.46
N TRP A 132 11.38 -5.37 8.30
CA TRP A 132 10.11 -4.76 8.63
C TRP A 132 9.42 -4.06 7.48
N ILE A 133 10.17 -3.53 6.52
CA ILE A 133 9.64 -3.00 5.26
C ILE A 133 8.90 -4.10 4.49
N VAL A 134 9.48 -5.31 4.44
CA VAL A 134 8.82 -6.47 3.79
C VAL A 134 7.55 -6.84 4.56
N VAL A 135 7.60 -6.91 5.89
CA VAL A 135 6.41 -7.17 6.72
C VAL A 135 5.33 -6.11 6.51
N PHE A 136 5.72 -4.83 6.45
CA PHE A 136 4.80 -3.72 6.20
C PHE A 136 4.16 -3.84 4.81
N ALA A 137 4.92 -4.24 3.79
CA ALA A 137 4.38 -4.48 2.45
C ALA A 137 3.39 -5.66 2.44
N LEU A 138 3.68 -6.73 3.17
CA LEU A 138 2.78 -7.88 3.31
C LEU A 138 1.47 -7.49 4.01
N ILE A 139 1.55 -6.90 5.20
CA ILE A 139 0.36 -6.44 5.93
C ILE A 139 -0.39 -5.39 5.12
N GLY A 140 0.30 -4.46 4.46
CA GLY A 140 -0.32 -3.47 3.58
C GLY A 140 -1.07 -4.09 2.41
N THR A 141 -0.54 -5.17 1.82
CA THR A 141 -1.22 -5.93 0.77
C THR A 141 -2.49 -6.60 1.29
N GLN A 142 -2.43 -7.18 2.49
CA GLN A 142 -3.61 -7.76 3.14
C GLN A 142 -4.66 -6.70 3.52
N MET A 143 -4.22 -5.53 4.01
CA MET A 143 -5.10 -4.39 4.28
C MET A 143 -5.74 -3.88 2.99
N ALA A 144 -4.98 -3.82 1.89
CA ALA A 144 -5.52 -3.48 0.58
C ALA A 144 -6.59 -4.49 0.18
N TRP A 145 -6.33 -5.80 0.31
CA TRP A 145 -7.31 -6.84 -0.01
C TRP A 145 -8.63 -6.66 0.74
N SER A 146 -8.53 -6.35 2.05
CA SER A 146 -9.66 -6.18 2.95
C SER A 146 -10.48 -4.92 2.66
N LEU A 147 -9.85 -3.86 2.15
CA LEU A 147 -10.51 -2.59 1.83
C LEU A 147 -11.09 -2.54 0.41
N ARG A 148 -10.87 -3.56 -0.42
CA ARG A 148 -11.43 -3.61 -1.79
C ARG A 148 -12.96 -3.52 -1.76
N PRO A 149 -13.58 -2.97 -2.81
CA PRO A 149 -12.95 -2.44 -4.03
C PRO A 149 -12.40 -1.02 -3.85
N PHE A 150 -11.20 -0.78 -4.39
CA PHE A 150 -10.64 0.56 -4.60
C PHE A 150 -10.94 1.11 -6.00
N ILE A 151 -11.17 0.22 -6.96
CA ILE A 151 -11.60 0.56 -8.32
C ILE A 151 -12.95 -0.12 -8.49
N GLY A 152 -13.97 0.65 -8.86
CA GLY A 152 -15.30 0.10 -9.12
C GLY A 152 -15.33 -0.59 -10.47
N ASP A 153 -16.01 -1.73 -10.56
CA ASP A 153 -16.31 -2.41 -11.81
C ASP A 153 -17.44 -1.65 -12.53
N PRO A 154 -17.30 -1.26 -13.82
CA PRO A 154 -18.35 -0.58 -14.57
C PRO A 154 -19.64 -1.39 -14.69
N GLU A 155 -19.58 -2.72 -14.62
CA GLU A 155 -20.73 -3.61 -14.83
C GLU A 155 -21.48 -3.95 -13.52
N LEU A 156 -20.88 -3.67 -12.36
CA LEU A 156 -21.44 -4.00 -11.05
C LEU A 156 -21.93 -2.76 -10.29
N PRO A 157 -22.98 -2.90 -9.46
CA PRO A 157 -23.40 -1.81 -8.57
C PRO A 157 -22.30 -1.50 -7.55
N PHE A 158 -22.31 -0.27 -7.02
CA PHE A 158 -21.35 0.11 -5.98
C PHE A 158 -21.55 -0.70 -4.71
N VAL A 159 -20.43 -1.22 -4.21
CA VAL A 159 -20.36 -1.91 -2.93
C VAL A 159 -19.24 -1.29 -2.10
N LEU A 160 -19.55 -0.97 -0.83
CA LEU A 160 -18.58 -0.34 0.06
C LEU A 160 -17.41 -1.26 0.43
N PHE A 161 -17.65 -2.55 0.66
CA PHE A 161 -16.63 -3.58 0.87
C PHE A 161 -17.00 -4.83 0.10
N SER A 162 -16.04 -5.48 -0.54
CA SER A 162 -16.29 -6.72 -1.29
C SER A 162 -16.99 -7.75 -0.39
N GLN A 163 -18.06 -8.36 -0.92
CA GLN A 163 -18.82 -9.38 -0.20
C GLN A 163 -18.20 -10.77 -0.32
N ASP A 164 -17.20 -10.95 -1.19
CA ASP A 164 -16.44 -12.19 -1.29
C ASP A 164 -15.61 -12.37 -0.01
N LYS A 165 -16.04 -13.32 0.82
CA LYS A 165 -15.49 -13.66 2.13
C LYS A 165 -14.13 -14.39 2.06
N THR A 166 -13.29 -14.12 1.08
CA THR A 166 -11.92 -14.66 1.13
C THR A 166 -11.10 -13.78 2.07
N THR A 167 -10.88 -14.30 3.27
CA THR A 167 -10.25 -13.55 4.37
C THR A 167 -8.76 -13.30 4.15
N ASN A 168 -8.11 -13.97 3.19
CA ASN A 168 -6.65 -13.91 3.02
C ASN A 168 -6.23 -13.87 1.53
N ILE A 169 -5.59 -12.77 1.12
CA ILE A 169 -5.08 -12.61 -0.25
C ILE A 169 -4.09 -13.70 -0.66
N TYR A 170 -3.26 -14.17 0.28
CA TYR A 170 -2.22 -15.15 -0.01
C TYR A 170 -2.82 -16.51 -0.39
N GLN A 171 -3.97 -16.86 0.21
CA GLN A 171 -4.69 -18.08 -0.14
C GLN A 171 -5.30 -17.96 -1.53
N ASP A 172 -5.83 -16.78 -1.88
CA ASP A 172 -6.42 -16.56 -3.21
C ASP A 172 -5.37 -16.55 -4.32
N VAL A 173 -4.22 -15.92 -4.08
CA VAL A 173 -3.09 -15.96 -5.03
C VAL A 173 -2.55 -17.37 -5.19
N TRP A 174 -2.39 -18.11 -4.07
CA TRP A 174 -1.98 -19.52 -4.12
C TRP A 174 -2.98 -20.37 -4.88
N ARG A 175 -4.27 -20.20 -4.63
CA ARG A 175 -5.34 -20.94 -5.29
C ARG A 175 -5.36 -20.63 -6.79
N ALA A 176 -5.38 -19.36 -7.17
CA ALA A 176 -5.34 -18.94 -8.56
C ALA A 176 -4.09 -19.47 -9.28
N GLY A 177 -2.92 -19.43 -8.62
CA GLY A 177 -1.69 -20.03 -9.15
C GLY A 177 -1.78 -21.55 -9.29
N SER A 178 -2.35 -22.24 -8.31
CA SER A 178 -2.52 -23.69 -8.35
C SER A 178 -3.49 -24.14 -9.44
N GLU A 179 -4.56 -23.38 -9.70
CA GLU A 179 -5.52 -23.66 -10.76
C GLU A 179 -4.92 -23.44 -12.16
N LEU A 180 -3.96 -22.53 -12.31
CA LEU A 180 -3.21 -22.35 -13.56
C LEU A 180 -2.18 -23.46 -13.82
N VAL A 181 -1.53 -23.96 -12.76
CA VAL A 181 -0.49 -25.01 -12.87
C VAL A 181 -1.11 -26.41 -12.93
N PHE A 182 -2.21 -26.63 -12.21
CA PHE A 182 -2.97 -27.87 -12.19
C PHE A 182 -4.42 -27.56 -12.53
N PRO A 183 -4.73 -27.30 -13.82
CA PRO A 183 -6.12 -27.15 -14.24
C PRO A 183 -6.87 -28.41 -13.83
N LYS A 184 -8.01 -28.25 -13.15
CA LYS A 184 -8.88 -29.38 -12.81
C LYS A 184 -9.23 -30.09 -14.11
N MET A 185 -8.86 -31.37 -14.21
CA MET A 185 -9.42 -32.24 -15.23
C MET A 185 -10.83 -32.57 -14.79
N ASP A 186 -11.81 -31.88 -15.37
CA ASP A 186 -13.21 -32.21 -15.25
C ASP A 186 -13.41 -33.60 -15.88
N PHE A 187 -13.68 -34.61 -15.04
CA PHE A 187 -14.13 -35.95 -15.45
C PHE A 187 -15.65 -36.06 -15.27
#